data_AF-A0A843EGZ9-F1
#
_entry.id   AF-A0A843EGZ9-F1
#
_cell.length_a   1.000
_cell.length_b   1.000
_cell.length_c   1.000
_cell.angle_alpha   90.00
_cell.angle_beta   90.00
_cell.angle_gamma   90.00
#
_symmetry.space_group_name_H-M   'P 1'
#
loop_
_entity.id
_entity.type
_entity.pdbx_description
1 polymer ?
#
loop_
_entity_poly.entity_id
_entity_poly.type
_entity_poly.pdbx_seq_one_letter_code
_entity_poly.pdbx_strand_id
1 'polypeptide(L)'
;MTNEKALKVAELKSGEAGRGVARIDPEVMEILGIKVGDIVQIDGSKKTAVKVLRGGPEDANKGIIRIDGTTRRNAGTGIDERVDIKKIVAKNAEKITFAPTEQLRIQGGEDYLRQVMEGRVLSKGDKIALNVMGNKIDLVVNSFAPSGDAVMMANNTEVKINDKPAAGGGEIPQVSYDDIGGLDNEIKKIREMVELPLRHPELFKRLGVEAPKGVLLHGPPGTGKTMLAKAVAGETSSNFTYIGGPEIVSKFYGESEEKLREIFK
;
A
#
# COMPACT_ATOMS: atom_id res chain seq x y z
N MET A 1 9.05 31.16 4.68
CA MET A 1 9.64 29.95 5.29
C MET A 1 8.93 28.77 4.67
N THR A 2 9.46 28.31 3.54
CA THR A 2 8.83 27.36 2.62
C THR A 2 8.90 25.93 3.16
N ASN A 3 7.84 25.15 2.94
CA ASN A 3 7.68 23.73 3.29
C ASN A 3 8.72 22.81 2.61
N GLU A 4 9.99 22.93 2.95
CA GLU A 4 11.09 22.11 2.39
C GLU A 4 11.21 20.70 3.02
N LYS A 5 10.21 20.24 3.78
CA LYS A 5 10.29 18.96 4.54
C LYS A 5 9.47 17.80 3.97
N ALA A 6 8.64 18.06 2.97
CA ALA A 6 7.77 17.03 2.42
C ALA A 6 8.53 16.22 1.36
N LEU A 7 8.66 14.91 1.60
CA LEU A 7 9.33 13.97 0.72
C LEU A 7 8.36 13.42 -0.32
N LYS A 8 8.83 13.29 -1.55
CA LYS A 8 8.08 12.67 -2.63
C LYS A 8 8.08 11.15 -2.47
N VAL A 9 6.90 10.55 -2.43
CA VAL A 9 6.71 9.11 -2.30
C VAL A 9 7.09 8.42 -3.61
N ALA A 10 7.94 7.40 -3.49
CA ALA A 10 8.37 6.56 -4.59
C ALA A 10 8.20 5.07 -4.22
N GLU A 11 8.28 4.22 -5.23
CA GLU A 11 8.13 2.78 -5.09
C GLU A 11 9.42 2.15 -4.54
N LEU A 12 9.26 1.19 -3.63
CA LEU A 12 10.37 0.37 -3.13
C LEU A 12 10.80 -0.62 -4.23
N LYS A 13 12.09 -0.98 -4.26
CA LYS A 13 12.57 -1.95 -5.26
C LYS A 13 12.04 -3.35 -4.96
N SER A 14 11.82 -4.13 -6.02
CA SER A 14 11.33 -5.51 -5.95
C SER A 14 12.19 -6.36 -5.01
N GLY A 15 11.55 -7.08 -4.08
CA GLY A 15 12.19 -7.95 -3.08
C GLY A 15 12.35 -7.37 -1.67
N GLU A 16 12.14 -6.06 -1.48
CA GLU A 16 12.10 -5.42 -0.15
C GLU A 16 10.69 -5.13 0.36
N ALA A 17 9.68 -5.30 -0.51
CA ALA A 17 8.27 -5.12 -0.19
C ALA A 17 7.82 -6.09 0.92
N GLY A 18 6.92 -5.61 1.77
CA GLY A 18 6.36 -6.37 2.88
C GLY A 18 7.29 -6.49 4.08
N ARG A 19 8.40 -5.74 4.15
CA ARG A 19 9.30 -5.71 5.33
C ARG A 19 9.02 -4.57 6.31
N GLY A 20 8.13 -3.64 5.97
CA GLY A 20 7.83 -2.46 6.82
C GLY A 20 9.02 -1.50 6.94
N VAL A 21 9.75 -1.32 5.85
CA VAL A 21 10.93 -0.45 5.78
C VAL A 21 10.70 0.69 4.78
N ALA A 22 11.38 1.81 5.00
CA ALA A 22 11.45 2.89 4.05
C ALA A 22 12.90 3.22 3.70
N ARG A 23 13.17 3.47 2.42
CA ARG A 23 14.46 4.02 1.97
C ARG A 23 14.33 5.51 1.76
N ILE A 24 15.15 6.29 2.45
CA ILE A 24 15.12 7.76 2.38
C ILE A 24 16.37 8.26 1.65
N ASP A 25 16.20 9.30 0.83
CA ASP A 25 17.32 10.05 0.22
C ASP A 25 18.43 10.33 1.26
N PRO A 26 19.69 9.91 0.99
CA PRO A 26 20.82 10.13 1.90
C PRO A 26 21.00 11.58 2.35
N GLU A 27 20.75 12.56 1.48
CA GLU A 27 20.94 13.98 1.78
C GLU A 27 19.87 14.48 2.76
N VAL A 28 18.63 14.02 2.58
CA VAL A 28 17.53 14.27 3.51
C VAL A 28 17.83 13.64 4.86
N MET A 29 18.38 12.42 4.89
CA MET A 29 18.77 11.77 6.14
C MET A 29 19.81 12.59 6.90
N GLU A 30 20.80 13.15 6.22
CA GLU A 30 21.81 14.03 6.81
C GLU A 30 21.19 15.33 7.36
N ILE A 31 20.35 16.00 6.56
CA ILE A 31 19.66 17.25 6.96
C ILE A 31 18.76 17.03 8.19
N LEU A 32 18.05 15.91 8.26
CA LEU A 32 17.12 15.59 9.35
C LEU A 32 17.79 14.84 10.51
N GLY A 33 19.08 14.52 10.43
CA GLY A 33 19.80 13.76 11.46
C GLY A 33 19.26 12.33 11.66
N ILE A 34 18.72 11.72 10.61
CA ILE A 34 18.18 10.36 10.59
C ILE A 34 19.27 9.38 10.20
N LYS A 35 19.39 8.28 10.93
CA LYS A 35 20.34 7.19 10.69
C LYS A 35 19.64 5.91 10.27
N VAL A 36 20.39 5.00 9.68
CA VAL A 36 19.88 3.64 9.38
C VAL A 36 19.45 2.95 10.67
N GLY A 37 18.26 2.37 10.67
CA GLY A 37 17.66 1.71 11.83
C GLY A 37 16.81 2.62 12.70
N ASP A 38 16.87 3.95 12.51
CA ASP A 38 15.93 4.87 13.15
C ASP A 38 14.50 4.59 12.69
N ILE A 39 13.54 5.04 13.50
CA ILE A 39 12.12 4.90 13.22
C ILE A 39 11.57 6.27 12.89
N VAL A 40 10.83 6.34 11.79
CA VAL A 40 10.17 7.57 11.35
C VAL A 40 8.69 7.33 11.23
N GLN A 41 7.93 8.31 11.70
CA GLN A 41 6.53 8.47 11.38
C GLN A 41 6.41 9.11 10.00
N ILE A 42 5.51 8.58 9.19
CA ILE A 42 5.07 9.15 7.92
C ILE A 42 3.69 9.76 8.16
N ASP A 43 3.59 11.07 7.92
CA ASP A 43 2.35 11.84 8.02
C ASP A 43 1.77 12.05 6.62
N GLY A 44 0.86 11.17 6.20
CA GLY A 44 0.02 11.33 5.01
C GLY A 44 -1.40 11.75 5.40
N SER A 45 -2.42 11.23 4.71
CA SER A 45 -3.81 11.37 5.20
C SER A 45 -4.07 10.57 6.48
N LYS A 46 -3.23 9.57 6.73
CA LYS A 46 -3.13 8.80 7.97
C LYS A 46 -1.67 8.78 8.44
N LYS A 47 -1.48 8.41 9.71
CA LYS A 47 -0.16 8.31 10.32
C LYS A 47 0.24 6.85 10.41
N THR A 48 1.44 6.54 9.96
CA THR A 48 2.06 5.21 10.12
C THR A 48 3.54 5.40 10.42
N ALA A 49 4.24 4.32 10.77
CA ALA A 49 5.65 4.38 11.13
C ALA A 49 6.43 3.22 10.55
N VAL A 50 7.68 3.49 10.20
CA VAL A 50 8.54 2.54 9.49
C VAL A 50 9.98 2.64 9.97
N LYS A 51 10.72 1.54 9.78
CA LYS A 51 12.16 1.50 10.01
C LYS A 51 12.90 2.07 8.80
N VAL A 52 13.85 2.96 9.04
CA VAL A 52 14.61 3.65 7.98
C VAL A 52 15.80 2.83 7.53
N LEU A 53 15.93 2.72 6.21
CA LEU A 53 17.12 2.27 5.50
C LEU A 53 17.66 3.42 4.64
N ARG A 54 18.93 3.35 4.27
CA ARG A 54 19.56 4.36 3.40
C ARG A 54 19.08 4.17 1.95
N GLY A 55 18.69 5.25 1.30
CA GLY A 55 18.45 5.29 -0.15
C GLY A 55 19.70 4.95 -0.96
N GLY A 56 19.50 4.54 -2.21
CA GLY A 56 20.61 4.31 -3.13
C GLY A 56 21.26 5.63 -3.56
N PRO A 57 22.50 5.61 -4.10
CA PRO A 57 23.15 6.82 -4.64
C PRO A 57 22.32 7.51 -5.73
N GLU A 58 21.51 6.75 -6.47
CA GLU A 58 20.60 7.26 -7.49
C GLU A 58 19.44 8.10 -6.93
N ASP A 59 19.17 7.99 -5.63
CA ASP A 59 18.09 8.72 -4.96
C ASP A 59 18.59 10.02 -4.30
N ALA A 60 19.90 10.28 -4.33
CA ALA A 60 20.51 11.44 -3.68
C ALA A 60 20.01 12.77 -4.29
N ASN A 61 19.73 13.76 -3.43
CA ASN A 61 19.25 15.10 -3.78
C ASN A 61 17.90 15.14 -4.52
N LYS A 62 17.10 14.08 -4.44
CA LYS A 62 15.77 14.01 -5.06
C LYS A 62 14.64 14.30 -4.09
N GLY A 63 14.91 14.29 -2.78
CA GLY A 63 13.90 14.52 -1.75
C GLY A 63 12.84 13.42 -1.75
N ILE A 64 13.25 12.16 -1.96
CA ILE A 64 12.32 11.03 -2.09
C ILE A 64 12.34 10.09 -0.88
N ILE A 65 11.19 9.47 -0.63
CA ILE A 65 11.03 8.34 0.28
C ILE A 65 10.43 7.16 -0.49
N ARG A 66 11.14 6.04 -0.52
CA ARG A 66 10.65 4.80 -1.12
C ARG A 66 9.99 3.93 -0.07
N ILE A 67 8.73 3.59 -0.28
CA ILE A 67 7.91 2.74 0.59
C ILE A 67 7.11 1.73 -0.23
N ASP A 68 6.77 0.60 0.38
CA ASP A 68 5.95 -0.44 -0.25
C ASP A 68 4.45 -0.07 -0.27
N GLY A 69 3.67 -0.80 -1.06
CA GLY A 69 2.23 -0.57 -1.21
C GLY A 69 1.44 -0.68 0.09
N THR A 70 1.85 -1.57 1.01
CA THR A 70 1.19 -1.70 2.32
C THR A 70 1.41 -0.46 3.17
N THR A 71 2.66 0.04 3.24
CA THR A 71 2.99 1.28 3.97
C THR A 71 2.30 2.49 3.33
N ARG A 72 2.27 2.59 2.00
CA ARG A 72 1.54 3.65 1.28
C ARG A 72 0.06 3.69 1.69
N ARG A 73 -0.61 2.54 1.71
CA ARG A 73 -2.01 2.43 2.14
C ARG A 73 -2.21 2.79 3.62
N ASN A 74 -1.27 2.41 4.48
CA ASN A 74 -1.33 2.74 5.91
C ASN A 74 -1.11 4.23 6.18
N ALA A 75 -0.22 4.87 5.44
CA ALA A 75 -0.04 6.33 5.42
C ALA A 75 -1.20 7.06 4.70
N GLY A 76 -1.98 6.33 3.89
CA GLY A 76 -3.02 6.88 3.04
C GLY A 76 -2.44 7.88 2.02
N THR A 77 -1.37 7.48 1.34
CA THR A 77 -0.71 8.24 0.29
C THR A 77 -0.45 7.36 -0.93
N GLY A 78 -0.35 7.96 -2.10
CA GLY A 78 0.00 7.32 -3.36
C GLY A 78 1.41 7.63 -3.84
N ILE A 79 1.78 7.08 -5.01
CA ILE A 79 3.06 7.38 -5.64
C ILE A 79 3.07 8.84 -6.15
N ASP A 80 4.23 9.49 -6.11
CA ASP A 80 4.44 10.88 -6.51
C ASP A 80 3.81 11.96 -5.61
N GLU A 81 2.98 11.57 -4.64
CA GLU A 81 2.50 12.46 -3.59
C GLU A 81 3.62 12.85 -2.62
N ARG A 82 3.36 13.86 -1.79
CA ARG A 82 4.32 14.33 -0.79
C ARG A 82 3.82 14.02 0.61
N VAL A 83 4.73 13.53 1.44
CA VAL A 83 4.48 13.22 2.86
C VAL A 83 5.52 13.89 3.73
N ASP A 84 5.10 14.32 4.92
CA ASP A 84 6.02 14.78 5.94
C ASP A 84 6.52 13.57 6.73
N ILE A 85 7.77 13.65 7.19
CA ILE A 85 8.34 12.63 8.06
C ILE A 85 8.87 13.23 9.36
N LYS A 86 8.74 12.45 10.44
CA LYS A 86 9.24 12.83 11.75
C LYS A 86 9.93 11.65 12.41
N LYS A 87 11.16 11.85 12.90
CA LYS A 87 11.83 10.84 13.72
C LYS A 87 11.07 10.65 15.04
N ILE A 88 10.77 9.40 15.37
CA ILE A 88 10.08 9.01 16.60
C ILE A 88 10.85 7.88 17.32
N VAL A 89 10.50 7.64 18.58
CA VAL A 89 11.02 6.51 19.35
C VAL A 89 9.91 5.47 19.46
N ALA A 90 10.10 4.29 18.88
CA ALA A 90 9.22 3.16 19.11
C ALA A 90 9.85 2.21 20.13
N LYS A 91 9.09 1.88 21.18
CA LYS A 91 9.49 0.88 22.16
C LYS A 91 9.17 -0.52 21.64
N ASN A 92 9.84 -1.53 22.17
CA ASN A 92 9.45 -2.92 21.93
C ASN A 92 8.04 -3.13 22.49
N ALA A 93 7.17 -3.75 21.70
CA ALA A 93 5.83 -4.07 22.14
C ALA A 93 5.86 -5.19 23.20
N GLU A 94 5.16 -4.97 24.30
CA GLU A 94 4.84 -6.04 25.26
C GLU A 94 3.65 -6.84 24.77
N LYS A 95 2.68 -6.16 24.14
CA LYS A 95 1.48 -6.77 23.61
C LYS A 95 0.97 -6.04 22.38
N ILE A 96 0.51 -6.77 21.36
CA ILE A 96 -0.22 -6.22 20.21
C ILE A 96 -1.50 -7.01 19.99
N THR A 97 -2.62 -6.30 19.84
CA THR A 97 -3.92 -6.88 19.51
C THR A 97 -4.29 -6.50 18.09
N PHE A 98 -4.52 -7.53 17.27
CA PHE A 98 -5.00 -7.41 15.91
C PHE A 98 -6.48 -7.73 15.84
N ALA A 99 -7.16 -7.17 14.85
CA ALA A 99 -8.53 -7.51 14.51
C ALA A 99 -8.60 -7.79 13.00
N PRO A 100 -9.22 -8.91 12.57
CA PRO A 100 -9.36 -9.20 11.16
C PRO A 100 -10.33 -8.23 10.49
N THR A 101 -10.27 -8.09 9.16
CA THR A 101 -11.28 -7.34 8.41
C THR A 101 -12.54 -8.15 8.13
N GLU A 102 -12.44 -9.47 8.22
CA GLU A 102 -13.53 -10.42 8.03
C GLU A 102 -13.66 -11.35 9.24
N GLN A 103 -14.80 -12.02 9.39
CA GLN A 103 -14.98 -12.92 10.52
C GLN A 103 -14.10 -14.16 10.34
N LEU A 104 -13.05 -14.26 11.15
CA LEU A 104 -12.06 -15.33 11.11
C LEU A 104 -12.04 -16.07 12.44
N ARG A 105 -12.06 -17.40 12.36
CA ARG A 105 -11.79 -18.30 13.49
C ARG A 105 -10.47 -18.99 13.24
N ILE A 106 -9.38 -18.33 13.61
CA ILE A 106 -8.03 -18.90 13.52
C ILE A 106 -7.55 -19.14 14.94
N GLN A 107 -7.24 -20.40 15.25
CA GLN A 107 -6.59 -20.78 16.50
C GLN A 107 -5.10 -21.03 16.20
N GLY A 108 -4.19 -20.37 16.92
CA GLY A 108 -2.74 -20.57 16.78
C GLY A 108 -2.03 -19.72 15.71
N GLY A 109 -2.71 -18.74 15.09
CA GLY A 109 -2.08 -17.80 14.14
C GLY A 109 -1.17 -16.75 14.77
N GLU A 110 -1.21 -16.61 16.11
CA GLU A 110 -0.50 -15.58 16.87
C GLU A 110 1.02 -15.74 16.83
N ASP A 111 1.52 -16.97 17.00
CA ASP A 111 2.95 -17.25 16.96
C ASP A 111 3.53 -17.07 15.55
N TYR A 112 2.77 -17.48 14.53
CA TYR A 112 3.15 -17.24 13.13
C TYR A 112 3.22 -15.73 12.83
N LEU A 113 2.21 -14.97 13.23
CA LEU A 113 2.18 -13.52 13.05
C LEU A 113 3.36 -12.85 13.77
N ARG A 114 3.69 -13.29 14.99
CA ARG A 114 4.85 -12.79 15.75
C ARG A 114 6.15 -13.01 14.98
N GLN A 115 6.36 -14.22 14.45
CA GLN A 115 7.58 -14.58 13.73
C GLN A 115 7.71 -13.80 12.41
N VAL A 116 6.64 -13.68 11.63
CA VAL A 116 6.69 -12.99 10.33
C VAL A 116 6.81 -11.47 10.48
N MET A 117 6.27 -10.92 11.56
CA MET A 117 6.30 -9.48 11.85
C MET A 117 7.48 -9.04 12.70
N GLU A 118 8.34 -9.96 13.15
CA GLU A 118 9.48 -9.63 14.02
C GLU A 118 10.32 -8.48 13.44
N GLY A 119 10.65 -7.50 14.28
CA GLY A 119 11.47 -6.35 13.91
C GLY A 119 10.75 -5.29 13.07
N ARG A 120 9.46 -5.46 12.75
CA ARG A 120 8.65 -4.44 12.07
C ARG A 120 8.12 -3.41 13.05
N VAL A 121 7.88 -2.21 12.54
CA VAL A 121 7.26 -1.12 13.29
C VAL A 121 5.79 -1.07 12.91
N LEU A 122 4.92 -0.91 13.91
CA LEU A 122 3.47 -0.93 13.75
C LEU A 122 2.83 0.25 14.49
N SER A 123 1.87 0.89 13.84
CA SER A 123 1.05 1.99 14.36
C SER A 123 -0.41 1.56 14.47
N LYS A 124 -1.18 2.27 15.29
CA LYS A 124 -2.58 1.90 15.55
C LYS A 124 -3.40 2.17 14.28
N GLY A 125 -4.15 1.18 13.83
CA GLY A 125 -4.94 1.24 12.60
C GLY A 125 -4.19 0.80 11.34
N ASP A 126 -2.91 0.45 11.44
CA ASP A 126 -2.17 -0.13 10.31
C ASP A 126 -2.83 -1.42 9.86
N LYS A 127 -2.97 -1.58 8.55
CA LYS A 127 -3.39 -2.82 7.89
C LYS A 127 -2.17 -3.67 7.54
N ILE A 128 -2.26 -4.96 7.80
CA ILE A 128 -1.22 -5.94 7.51
C ILE A 128 -1.87 -7.09 6.74
N ALA A 129 -1.27 -7.44 5.61
CA ALA A 129 -1.67 -8.62 4.85
C ALA A 129 -0.81 -9.82 5.26
N LEU A 130 -1.46 -10.91 5.67
CA LEU A 130 -0.84 -12.20 5.89
C LEU A 130 -1.23 -13.17 4.79
N ASN A 131 -0.25 -13.90 4.25
CA ASN A 131 -0.53 -15.04 3.37
C ASN A 131 -0.59 -16.31 4.23
N VAL A 132 -1.77 -16.87 4.42
CA VAL A 132 -1.97 -18.12 5.17
C VAL A 132 -2.62 -19.13 4.24
N MET A 133 -1.93 -20.25 3.98
CA MET A 133 -2.44 -21.35 3.14
C MET A 133 -2.95 -20.91 1.75
N GLY A 134 -2.30 -19.93 1.13
CA GLY A 134 -2.68 -19.40 -0.18
C GLY A 134 -3.79 -18.33 -0.15
N ASN A 135 -4.38 -18.07 1.01
CA ASN A 135 -5.35 -16.99 1.20
C ASN A 135 -4.68 -15.76 1.82
N LYS A 136 -5.01 -14.57 1.31
CA LYS A 136 -4.62 -13.29 1.91
C LYS A 136 -5.63 -12.94 3.01
N ILE A 137 -5.13 -12.73 4.22
CA ILE A 137 -5.91 -12.29 5.38
C ILE A 137 -5.43 -10.91 5.77
N ASP A 138 -6.32 -9.94 5.75
CA ASP A 138 -6.04 -8.58 6.22
C ASP A 138 -6.35 -8.47 7.71
N LEU A 139 -5.35 -8.04 8.47
CA LEU A 139 -5.45 -7.73 9.89
C LEU A 139 -5.22 -6.24 10.11
N VAL A 140 -5.93 -5.66 11.06
CA VAL A 140 -5.75 -4.28 11.50
C VAL A 140 -5.16 -4.26 12.90
N VAL A 141 -4.16 -3.42 13.13
CA VAL A 141 -3.62 -3.16 14.47
C VAL A 141 -4.68 -2.43 15.28
N ASN A 142 -5.37 -3.12 16.17
CA ASN A 142 -6.43 -2.54 16.99
C ASN A 142 -5.86 -1.76 18.18
N SER A 143 -4.86 -2.34 18.86
CA SER A 143 -4.17 -1.71 19.99
C SER A 143 -2.82 -2.37 20.27
N PHE A 144 -1.96 -1.67 21.01
CA PHE A 144 -0.69 -2.20 21.50
C PHE A 144 -0.30 -1.58 22.85
N ALA A 145 0.61 -2.26 23.56
CA ALA A 145 1.24 -1.81 24.78
C ALA A 145 2.77 -1.92 24.65
N PRO A 146 3.55 -0.93 25.14
CA PRO A 146 3.11 0.33 25.75
C PRO A 146 2.46 1.29 24.74
N SER A 147 1.58 2.18 25.21
CA SER A 147 0.96 3.19 24.35
C SER A 147 1.99 4.21 23.86
N GLY A 148 1.87 4.60 22.58
CA GLY A 148 2.76 5.53 21.90
C GLY A 148 2.31 5.71 20.44
N ASP A 149 3.07 6.46 19.66
CA ASP A 149 2.78 6.66 18.23
C ASP A 149 2.95 5.35 17.43
N ALA A 150 3.98 4.57 17.77
CA ALA A 150 4.26 3.27 17.18
C ALA A 150 5.02 2.36 18.16
N VAL A 151 5.00 1.06 17.89
CA VAL A 151 5.78 0.04 18.61
C VAL A 151 6.53 -0.87 17.65
N MET A 152 7.64 -1.45 18.11
CA MET A 152 8.36 -2.47 17.36
C MET A 152 7.94 -3.87 17.81
N MET A 153 7.65 -4.75 16.85
CA MET A 153 7.40 -6.15 17.12
C MET A 153 8.69 -6.85 17.57
N ALA A 154 8.65 -7.47 18.75
CA ALA A 154 9.77 -8.21 19.32
C ALA A 154 9.40 -9.69 19.51
N ASN A 155 10.42 -10.55 19.70
CA ASN A 155 10.22 -11.99 19.91
C ASN A 155 9.39 -12.34 21.14
N ASN A 156 9.44 -11.48 22.15
CA ASN A 156 8.74 -11.66 23.42
C ASN A 156 7.38 -10.94 23.47
N THR A 157 6.90 -10.36 22.38
CA THR A 157 5.63 -9.66 22.37
C THR A 157 4.45 -10.64 22.41
N GLU A 158 3.51 -10.43 23.34
CA GLU A 158 2.23 -11.15 23.35
C GLU A 158 1.36 -10.69 22.16
N VAL A 159 1.09 -11.57 21.20
CA VAL A 159 0.22 -11.27 20.05
C VAL A 159 -1.16 -11.82 20.34
N LYS A 160 -2.20 -11.00 20.18
CA LYS A 160 -3.61 -11.44 20.24
C LYS A 160 -4.33 -11.13 18.95
N ILE A 161 -5.18 -12.04 18.49
CA ILE A 161 -6.09 -11.80 17.37
C ILE A 161 -7.52 -11.87 17.89
N ASN A 162 -8.28 -10.79 17.75
CA ASN A 162 -9.69 -10.74 18.12
C ASN A 162 -10.55 -11.46 17.06
N ASP A 163 -11.66 -12.05 17.49
CA ASP A 163 -12.60 -12.73 16.58
C ASP A 163 -13.56 -11.77 15.84
N LYS A 164 -13.63 -10.52 16.30
CA LYS A 164 -14.55 -9.52 15.75
C LYS A 164 -13.88 -8.72 14.63
N PRO A 165 -14.56 -8.52 13.49
CA PRO A 165 -14.03 -7.70 12.41
C PRO A 165 -13.83 -6.25 12.86
N ALA A 166 -12.72 -5.64 12.47
CA ALA A 166 -12.54 -4.19 12.55
C ALA A 166 -13.46 -3.51 11.53
N ALA A 167 -14.18 -2.47 11.95
CA ALA A 167 -14.96 -1.64 11.03
C ALA A 167 -14.01 -0.93 10.05
N GLY A 168 -14.08 -1.26 8.76
CA GLY A 168 -13.22 -0.65 7.72
C GLY A 168 -12.65 -1.58 6.64
N GLY A 169 -13.18 -2.79 6.50
CA GLY A 169 -12.90 -3.69 5.36
C GLY A 169 -13.67 -3.26 4.12
N GLY A 170 -13.14 -2.29 3.36
CA GLY A 170 -13.64 -1.99 2.02
C GLY A 170 -13.21 -3.07 1.02
N GLU A 171 -14.16 -3.49 0.17
CA GLU A 171 -14.14 -4.62 -0.77
C GLU A 171 -13.10 -4.56 -1.92
N ILE A 172 -12.15 -3.62 -1.90
CA ILE A 172 -11.20 -3.49 -3.00
C ILE A 172 -10.05 -4.49 -2.78
N PRO A 173 -9.83 -5.45 -3.69
CA PRO A 173 -8.72 -6.40 -3.58
C PRO A 173 -7.40 -5.64 -3.48
N GLN A 174 -6.74 -5.83 -2.33
CA GLN A 174 -5.56 -5.09 -1.86
C GLN A 174 -4.26 -5.53 -2.57
N VAL A 175 -4.24 -5.49 -3.90
CA VAL A 175 -3.04 -5.78 -4.71
C VAL A 175 -2.30 -4.47 -4.98
N SER A 176 -0.98 -4.48 -4.85
CA SER A 176 -0.06 -3.39 -5.22
C SER A 176 0.82 -3.83 -6.40
N TYR A 177 1.50 -2.89 -7.06
CA TYR A 177 2.48 -3.26 -8.10
C TYR A 177 3.60 -4.16 -7.55
N ASP A 178 3.93 -4.02 -6.25
CA ASP A 178 4.90 -4.84 -5.54
C ASP A 178 4.52 -6.34 -5.48
N ASP A 179 3.22 -6.66 -5.61
CA ASP A 179 2.72 -8.03 -5.64
C ASP A 179 2.88 -8.70 -7.02
N ILE A 180 3.33 -7.98 -8.05
CA ILE A 180 3.37 -8.43 -9.44
C ILE A 180 4.84 -8.63 -9.88
N GLY A 181 5.24 -9.87 -10.07
CA GLY A 181 6.57 -10.21 -10.57
C GLY A 181 6.65 -10.30 -12.10
N GLY A 182 7.75 -9.85 -12.68
CA GLY A 182 8.13 -10.13 -14.08
C GLY A 182 7.38 -9.33 -15.15
N LEU A 183 6.64 -8.29 -14.75
CA LEU A 183 5.86 -7.42 -15.64
C LEU A 183 6.27 -5.94 -15.54
N ASP A 184 7.54 -5.67 -15.21
CA ASP A 184 8.02 -4.31 -14.92
C ASP A 184 7.79 -3.34 -16.10
N ASN A 185 7.96 -3.82 -17.33
CA ASN A 185 7.74 -3.02 -18.55
C ASN A 185 6.26 -2.71 -18.78
N GLU A 186 5.39 -3.70 -18.55
CA GLU A 186 3.94 -3.59 -18.70
C GLU A 186 3.35 -2.68 -17.61
N ILE A 187 3.82 -2.83 -16.36
CA ILE A 187 3.48 -1.94 -15.24
C ILE A 187 3.84 -0.51 -15.62
N LYS A 188 5.07 -0.25 -16.08
CA LYS A 188 5.50 1.09 -16.48
C LYS A 188 4.58 1.71 -17.53
N LYS A 189 4.25 0.97 -18.60
CA LYS A 189 3.35 1.44 -19.67
C LYS A 189 1.97 1.78 -19.15
N ILE A 190 1.40 0.93 -18.28
CA ILE A 190 0.07 1.17 -17.72
C ILE A 190 0.07 2.39 -16.80
N ARG A 191 1.13 2.58 -16.02
CA ARG A 191 1.26 3.79 -15.18
C ARG A 191 1.30 5.06 -16.02
N GLU A 192 2.02 5.06 -17.14
CA GLU A 192 2.04 6.18 -18.08
C GLU A 192 0.67 6.42 -18.75
N MET A 193 -0.08 5.36 -19.07
CA MET A 193 -1.36 5.47 -19.77
C MET A 193 -2.56 5.75 -18.85
N VAL A 194 -2.51 5.33 -17.59
CA VAL A 194 -3.66 5.38 -16.66
C VAL A 194 -3.37 6.27 -15.45
N GLU A 195 -2.26 6.02 -14.74
CA GLU A 195 -1.96 6.71 -13.49
C GLU A 195 -1.52 8.16 -13.73
N LEU A 196 -0.64 8.41 -14.70
CA LEU A 196 -0.12 9.73 -15.00
C LEU A 196 -1.21 10.74 -15.41
N PRO A 197 -2.18 10.42 -16.29
CA PRO A 197 -3.29 11.31 -16.59
C PRO A 197 -4.19 11.64 -15.40
N LEU A 198 -4.42 10.66 -14.51
CA LEU A 198 -5.28 10.83 -13.34
C LEU A 198 -4.61 11.67 -12.25
N ARG A 199 -3.31 11.46 -12.00
CA ARG A 199 -2.54 12.20 -10.99
C ARG A 199 -2.10 13.58 -11.46
N HIS A 200 -1.77 13.74 -12.74
CA HIS A 200 -1.18 14.97 -13.30
C HIS A 200 -1.91 15.47 -14.56
N PRO A 201 -3.22 15.75 -14.50
CA PRO A 201 -4.00 16.21 -15.66
C PRO A 201 -3.48 17.55 -16.24
N GLU A 202 -2.81 18.37 -15.43
CA GLU A 202 -2.18 19.62 -15.84
C GLU A 202 -1.07 19.42 -16.88
N LEU A 203 -0.33 18.31 -16.83
CA LEU A 203 0.71 18.01 -17.81
C LEU A 203 0.12 17.79 -19.20
N PHE A 204 -0.97 17.03 -19.28
CA PHE A 204 -1.69 16.76 -20.54
C PHE A 204 -2.29 18.03 -21.13
N LYS A 205 -2.89 18.87 -20.28
CA LYS A 205 -3.43 20.18 -20.70
C LYS A 205 -2.34 21.11 -21.24
N ARG A 206 -1.17 21.17 -20.58
CA ARG A 206 -0.04 22.02 -21.02
C ARG A 206 0.57 21.55 -22.33
N LEU A 207 0.67 20.24 -22.51
CA LEU A 207 1.23 19.63 -23.72
C LEU A 207 0.23 19.60 -24.89
N GLY A 208 -1.05 19.90 -24.65
CA GLY A 208 -2.10 19.88 -25.67
C GLY A 208 -2.42 18.48 -26.20
N VAL A 209 -2.18 17.44 -25.39
CA VAL A 209 -2.41 16.04 -25.77
C VAL A 209 -3.55 15.45 -24.95
N GLU A 210 -4.41 14.67 -25.60
CA GLU A 210 -5.47 13.93 -24.90
C GLU A 210 -4.90 12.69 -24.21
N ALA A 211 -5.39 12.40 -23.01
CA ALA A 211 -5.09 11.16 -22.33
C ALA A 211 -5.75 9.95 -23.02
N PRO A 212 -5.14 8.76 -22.97
CA PRO A 212 -5.79 7.54 -23.45
C PRO A 212 -7.12 7.29 -22.72
N LYS A 213 -8.18 6.99 -23.49
CA LYS A 213 -9.54 6.76 -22.94
C LYS A 213 -9.78 5.31 -22.49
N GLY A 214 -8.88 4.39 -22.86
CA GLY A 214 -9.00 2.98 -22.50
C GLY A 214 -7.71 2.23 -22.77
N VAL A 215 -7.49 1.17 -21.99
CA VAL A 215 -6.32 0.27 -22.12
C VAL A 215 -6.82 -1.16 -22.27
N LEU A 216 -6.30 -1.88 -23.26
CA LEU A 216 -6.60 -3.29 -23.49
C LEU A 216 -5.42 -4.16 -23.07
N LEU A 217 -5.64 -5.04 -22.08
CA LEU A 217 -4.66 -6.03 -21.65
C LEU A 217 -4.92 -7.36 -22.36
N HIS A 218 -3.97 -7.84 -23.17
CA HIS A 218 -4.08 -9.11 -23.90
C HIS A 218 -2.90 -10.05 -23.62
N GLY A 219 -3.09 -11.35 -23.85
CA GLY A 219 -2.06 -12.38 -23.70
C GLY A 219 -2.62 -13.73 -23.23
N PRO A 220 -1.79 -14.78 -23.12
CA PRO A 220 -2.21 -16.11 -22.66
C PRO A 220 -2.91 -16.10 -21.28
N PRO A 221 -3.79 -17.06 -20.96
CA PRO A 221 -4.36 -17.17 -19.62
C PRO A 221 -3.27 -17.35 -18.55
N GLY A 222 -3.48 -16.80 -17.35
CA GLY A 222 -2.53 -16.94 -16.24
C GLY A 222 -1.39 -15.92 -16.18
N THR A 223 -1.26 -15.00 -17.15
CA THR A 223 -0.17 -14.00 -17.18
C THR A 223 -0.41 -12.76 -16.29
N GLY A 224 -1.27 -12.86 -15.27
CA GLY A 224 -1.46 -11.77 -14.29
C GLY A 224 -2.29 -10.55 -14.74
N LYS A 225 -2.96 -10.56 -15.91
CA LYS A 225 -3.78 -9.42 -16.42
C LYS A 225 -4.77 -8.87 -15.39
N THR A 226 -5.54 -9.75 -14.75
CA THR A 226 -6.52 -9.35 -13.73
C THR A 226 -5.86 -8.82 -12.47
N MET A 227 -4.70 -9.36 -12.07
CA MET A 227 -3.94 -8.82 -10.93
C MET A 227 -3.40 -7.43 -11.25
N LEU A 228 -2.92 -7.21 -12.48
CA LEU A 228 -2.42 -5.92 -12.93
C LEU A 228 -3.52 -4.86 -12.93
N ALA A 229 -4.72 -5.18 -13.43
CA ALA A 229 -5.86 -4.28 -13.34
C ALA A 229 -6.24 -3.93 -11.89
N LYS A 230 -6.22 -4.93 -10.99
CA LYS A 230 -6.48 -4.74 -9.56
C LYS A 230 -5.39 -3.90 -8.87
N ALA A 231 -4.12 -4.07 -9.24
CA ALA A 231 -3.02 -3.27 -8.70
C ALA A 231 -3.13 -1.79 -9.08
N VAL A 232 -3.45 -1.51 -10.34
CA VAL A 232 -3.68 -0.13 -10.83
C VAL A 232 -4.83 0.53 -10.07
N ALA A 233 -5.91 -0.21 -9.86
CA ALA A 233 -7.05 0.24 -9.07
C ALA A 233 -6.66 0.58 -7.62
N GLY A 234 -5.88 -0.29 -6.98
CA GLY A 234 -5.41 -0.09 -5.61
C GLY A 234 -4.50 1.13 -5.45
N GLU A 235 -3.66 1.41 -6.43
CA GLU A 235 -2.66 2.50 -6.36
C GLU A 235 -3.23 3.88 -6.76
N THR A 236 -4.20 3.92 -7.67
CA THR A 236 -4.75 5.20 -8.17
C THR A 236 -5.73 5.88 -7.22
N SER A 237 -6.05 5.27 -6.06
CA SER A 237 -7.01 5.79 -5.06
C SER A 237 -8.33 6.31 -5.66
N SER A 238 -8.70 5.77 -6.83
CA SER A 238 -9.85 6.16 -7.62
C SER A 238 -10.98 5.14 -7.44
N ASN A 239 -12.22 5.54 -7.74
CA ASN A 239 -13.33 4.59 -7.71
C ASN A 239 -13.08 3.48 -8.74
N PHE A 240 -13.01 2.23 -8.30
CA PHE A 240 -12.78 1.08 -9.17
C PHE A 240 -14.01 0.21 -9.23
N THR A 241 -14.61 0.14 -10.42
CA THR A 241 -15.71 -0.79 -10.69
C THR A 241 -15.17 -1.98 -11.47
N TYR A 242 -15.13 -3.14 -10.83
CA TYR A 242 -14.85 -4.40 -11.52
C TYR A 242 -16.11 -4.87 -12.22
N ILE A 243 -15.97 -5.24 -13.50
CA ILE A 243 -17.06 -5.81 -14.29
C ILE A 243 -16.59 -7.16 -14.83
N GLY A 244 -17.13 -8.26 -14.29
CA GLY A 244 -16.90 -9.58 -14.84
C GLY A 244 -17.72 -9.79 -16.13
N GLY A 245 -17.09 -10.25 -17.21
CA GLY A 245 -17.80 -10.60 -18.45
C GLY A 245 -19.03 -11.51 -18.22
N PRO A 246 -18.91 -12.60 -17.45
CA PRO A 246 -20.04 -13.46 -17.11
C PRO A 246 -21.13 -12.80 -16.23
N GLU A 247 -20.81 -11.74 -15.49
CA GLU A 247 -21.75 -11.05 -14.58
C GLU A 247 -22.71 -10.12 -15.34
N ILE A 248 -22.27 -9.65 -16.52
CA ILE A 248 -23.05 -8.79 -17.40
C ILE A 248 -23.96 -9.59 -18.32
N VAL A 249 -23.55 -10.79 -18.74
CA VAL A 249 -24.31 -11.62 -19.68
C VAL A 249 -25.58 -12.15 -18.99
N SER A 250 -26.74 -11.58 -19.33
CA SER A 250 -28.05 -12.11 -18.91
C SER A 250 -28.75 -12.86 -20.06
N LYS A 251 -29.71 -13.73 -19.70
CA LYS A 251 -30.55 -14.44 -20.67
C LYS A 251 -31.67 -13.55 -21.24
N PHE A 252 -31.89 -12.37 -20.67
CA PHE A 252 -32.99 -11.49 -21.01
C PHE A 252 -32.48 -10.30 -21.83
N TYR A 253 -33.17 -10.01 -22.93
CA TYR A 253 -32.78 -8.95 -23.86
C TYR A 253 -32.89 -7.57 -23.21
N GLY A 254 -31.85 -6.75 -23.26
CA GLY A 254 -31.84 -5.38 -22.74
C GLY A 254 -31.30 -5.21 -21.31
N GLU A 255 -31.33 -6.25 -20.48
CA GLU A 255 -30.83 -6.18 -19.09
C GLU A 255 -29.31 -6.00 -19.01
N SER A 256 -28.58 -6.58 -19.96
CA SER A 256 -27.11 -6.48 -20.00
C SER A 256 -26.69 -5.03 -20.31
N GLU A 257 -27.40 -4.38 -21.25
CA GLU A 257 -27.18 -2.99 -21.63
C GLU A 257 -27.65 -1.99 -20.57
N GLU A 258 -28.71 -2.31 -19.84
CA GLU A 258 -29.18 -1.49 -18.72
C GLU A 258 -28.17 -1.53 -17.57
N LYS A 259 -27.68 -2.71 -17.18
CA LYS A 259 -26.61 -2.86 -16.17
C LYS A 259 -25.35 -2.10 -16.56
N LEU A 260 -24.90 -2.22 -17.81
CA LEU A 260 -23.74 -1.45 -18.28
C LEU A 260 -24.01 0.06 -18.21
N ARG A 261 -25.20 0.53 -18.60
CA ARG A 261 -25.54 1.96 -18.49
C ARG A 261 -25.58 2.44 -17.05
N GLU A 262 -26.04 1.64 -16.11
CA GLU A 262 -26.01 2.00 -14.68
C GLU A 262 -24.59 2.09 -14.15
N ILE A 263 -23.70 1.18 -14.56
CA ILE A 263 -22.31 1.17 -14.11
C ILE A 263 -21.51 2.38 -14.61
N PHE A 264 -21.78 2.85 -15.84
CA PHE A 264 -21.05 3.95 -16.47
C PHE A 264 -21.70 5.34 -16.29
N LYS A 265 -22.76 5.46 -15.47
CA LYS A 265 -23.37 6.74 -15.08
C LYS A 265 -22.52 7.47 -14.04
#